data_AF-A0A2E3P1C4-F1
#
_entry.id   AF-A0A2E3P1C4-F1
#
_cell.length_a   1.000
_cell.length_b   1.000
_cell.length_c   1.000
_cell.angle_alpha   90.00
_cell.angle_beta   90.00
_cell.angle_gamma   90.00
#
_symmetry.space_group_name_H-M   'P 1'
#
loop_
_entity.id
_entity.type
_entity.pdbx_description
1 polymer ?
#
loop_
_entity_poly.entity_id
_entity_poly.type
_entity_poly.pdbx_seq_one_letter_code
_entity_poly.pdbx_strand_id
1 'polypeptide(L)' 'MDSQELLTAISMALTEMEEQPEDLHEVHLRLLELLNQLRATGANLPSDLVELEKQLAEHVEGVKPKA' A
#
# COMPACT_ATOMS: atom_id res chain seq x y z
N MET A 1 6.61 2.38 -16.02
CA MET A 1 5.82 2.95 -14.92
C MET A 1 6.64 4.06 -14.32
N ASP A 2 6.26 5.29 -14.64
CA ASP A 2 6.83 6.48 -14.03
C ASP A 2 6.38 6.56 -12.56
N SER A 3 7.16 7.21 -11.69
CA SER A 3 6.83 7.33 -10.25
C SER A 3 5.45 7.98 -10.01
N GLN A 4 4.99 8.81 -10.94
CA GLN A 4 3.65 9.41 -10.93
C GLN A 4 2.53 8.38 -11.16
N GLU A 5 2.74 7.41 -12.05
CA GLU A 5 1.76 6.35 -12.31
C GLU A 5 1.61 5.45 -11.09
N LEU A 6 2.72 5.12 -10.42
CA LEU A 6 2.72 4.33 -9.19
C LEU A 6 1.95 5.03 -8.07
N LEU A 7 2.18 6.34 -7.86
CA LEU A 7 1.44 7.13 -6.87
C LEU A 7 -0.05 7.16 -7.17
N THR A 8 -0.43 7.28 -8.44
CA THR A 8 -1.84 7.26 -8.87
C THR A 8 -2.47 5.90 -8.58
N ALA A 9 -1.78 4.81 -8.92
CA ALA A 9 -2.26 3.45 -8.66
C ALA A 9 -2.42 3.18 -7.16
N ILE A 10 -1.51 3.70 -6.34
CA ILE A 10 -1.58 3.65 -4.87
C ILE A 10 -2.80 4.43 -4.35
N SER A 11 -3.02 5.67 -4.81
CA SER A 11 -4.21 6.44 -4.43
C SER A 11 -5.52 5.76 -4.85
N MET A 12 -5.54 5.09 -6.00
CA MET A 12 -6.72 4.34 -6.43
C MET A 12 -6.98 3.12 -5.54
N ALA A 13 -5.94 2.35 -5.22
CA ALA A 13 -6.06 1.21 -4.31
C ALA A 13 -6.55 1.66 -2.92
N LEU A 14 -6.07 2.79 -2.43
CA LEU A 14 -6.53 3.39 -1.18
C LEU A 14 -8.03 3.72 -1.16
N THR A 15 -8.51 4.37 -2.21
CA THR A 15 -9.93 4.67 -2.36
C THR A 15 -10.75 3.39 -2.44
N GLU A 16 -10.27 2.39 -3.17
CA GLU A 16 -10.93 1.09 -3.30
C GLU A 16 -11.03 0.36 -1.95
N MET A 17 -10.05 0.49 -1.06
CA MET A 17 -10.12 -0.05 0.31
C MET A 17 -11.19 0.64 1.18
N GLU A 18 -11.41 1.95 1.01
CA GLU A 18 -12.47 2.67 1.70
C GLU A 18 -13.86 2.30 1.17
N GLU A 19 -13.99 2.11 -0.15
CA GLU A 19 -15.28 1.77 -0.77
C GLU A 19 -15.64 0.29 -0.61
N GLN A 20 -14.65 -0.62 -0.60
CA GLN A 20 -14.84 -2.07 -0.56
C GLN A 20 -14.00 -2.75 0.52
N PRO A 21 -14.41 -2.66 1.79
CA PRO A 21 -13.71 -3.30 2.91
C PRO A 21 -13.75 -4.84 2.87
N GLU A 22 -14.65 -5.43 2.08
CA GLU A 22 -14.74 -6.88 1.86
C GLU A 22 -13.56 -7.46 1.07
N ASP A 23 -12.96 -6.66 0.19
CA ASP A 23 -11.81 -7.03 -0.65
C ASP A 23 -10.49 -6.40 -0.15
N LEU A 24 -10.52 -5.86 1.07
CA LEU A 24 -9.42 -5.10 1.67
C LEU A 24 -8.10 -5.90 1.68
N HIS A 25 -8.15 -7.22 1.80
CA HIS A 25 -6.96 -8.08 1.76
C HIS A 25 -6.28 -8.12 0.37
N GLU A 26 -7.05 -8.29 -0.71
CA GLU A 26 -6.51 -8.29 -2.08
C GLU A 26 -6.00 -6.91 -2.48
N VAL A 27 -6.77 -5.87 -2.16
CA VAL A 27 -6.37 -4.48 -2.44
C VAL A 27 -5.12 -4.10 -1.63
N HIS A 28 -4.99 -4.57 -0.39
CA HIS A 28 -3.79 -4.39 0.42
C HIS A 28 -2.55 -5.04 -0.21
N LEU A 29 -2.65 -6.30 -0.64
CA LEU A 29 -1.53 -6.99 -1.28
C LEU A 29 -1.07 -6.25 -2.54
N ARG A 30 -2.02 -5.77 -3.34
CA ARG A 30 -1.74 -4.96 -4.53
C ARG A 30 -1.07 -3.63 -4.17
N LEU A 31 -1.57 -2.94 -3.14
CA LEU A 31 -0.99 -1.70 -2.62
C LEU A 31 0.47 -1.91 -2.17
N LEU A 32 0.73 -2.97 -1.41
CA LEU A 32 2.04 -3.29 -0.87
C LEU A 32 3.06 -3.67 -1.97
N GLU A 33 2.57 -4.30 -3.04
CA GLU A 33 3.37 -4.56 -4.24
C GLU A 33 3.73 -3.27 -4.98
N LEU A 34 2.78 -2.34 -5.16
CA LEU A 34 3.01 -1.02 -5.75
C LEU A 34 3.99 -0.18 -4.92
N LEU A 35 3.84 -0.21 -3.59
CA LEU A 35 4.75 0.46 -2.64
C LEU A 35 6.17 -0.12 -2.73
N ASN A 36 6.32 -1.44 -2.83
CA ASN A 36 7.62 -2.07 -3.04
C ASN A 36 8.25 -1.67 -4.37
N GLN A 37 7.46 -1.61 -5.45
CA GLN A 37 7.93 -1.15 -6.75
C GLN A 37 8.38 0.32 -6.68
N LEU A 38 7.61 1.20 -6.04
CA LEU A 38 7.97 2.61 -5.84
C LEU A 38 9.24 2.74 -4.97
N ARG A 39 9.40 1.90 -3.95
CA ARG A 39 10.62 1.84 -3.14
C ARG A 39 11.82 1.38 -3.97
N ALA A 40 11.61 0.42 -4.87
CA ALA A 40 12.64 -0.12 -5.76
C ALA A 40 13.08 0.88 -6.84
N THR A 41 12.24 1.84 -7.23
CA THR A 41 12.65 2.94 -8.14
C THR A 41 13.54 3.98 -7.44
N GLY A 42 13.80 3.83 -6.13
CA GLY A 42 14.61 4.76 -5.35
C GLY A 42 13.87 6.02 -4.92
N ALA A 43 12.56 6.09 -5.16
CA ALA A 43 11.72 7.13 -4.60
C ALA A 43 11.53 6.85 -3.10
N ASN A 44 11.91 7.82 -2.27
CA ASN A 44 11.60 7.76 -0.85
C ASN A 44 10.08 7.75 -0.71
N LEU A 45 9.50 6.69 -0.14
CA LEU A 45 8.06 6.64 0.07
C LEU A 45 7.62 7.81 0.96
N PRO A 46 6.54 8.52 0.62
CA PRO A 46 5.91 9.48 1.53
C PRO A 46 5.54 8.79 2.85
N SER A 47 5.79 9.48 3.98
CA SER A 47 5.47 8.96 5.32
C SER A 47 3.99 8.56 5.46
N ASP A 48 3.08 9.29 4.82
CA ASP A 48 1.65 8.97 4.76
C ASP A 48 1.39 7.53 4.32
N LEU A 49 2.09 7.06 3.28
CA LEU A 49 1.92 5.70 2.75
C LEU A 49 2.52 4.64 3.67
N VAL A 50 3.62 4.96 4.35
CA VAL A 50 4.26 4.06 5.32
C VAL A 50 3.41 3.90 6.58
N GLU A 51 2.79 4.97 7.05
CA GLU A 51 1.87 4.94 8.19
C GLU A 51 0.60 4.15 7.86
N LEU A 52 0.12 4.28 6.63
CA LEU A 52 -1.04 3.56 6.16
C LEU A 52 -0.75 2.06 5.97
N GLU A 53 0.40 1.69 5.42
CA GLU A 53 0.86 0.29 5.35
C GLU A 53 0.90 -0.34 6.73
N LYS A 54 1.43 0.38 7.74
CA LYS A 54 1.45 -0.07 9.14
C LYS A 54 0.06 -0.29 9.71
N GLN A 55 -0.83 0.68 9.57
CA GLN A 55 -2.19 0.59 10.10
C GLN A 55 -2.96 -0.57 9.46
N LEU A 56 -2.78 -0.77 8.17
CA LEU A 56 -3.41 -1.87 7.47
C LEU A 56 -2.77 -3.23 7.79
N ALA A 57 -1.46 -3.30 7.97
CA ALA A 57 -0.80 -4.51 8.44
C ALA A 57 -1.35 -4.92 9.82
N GLU A 58 -1.57 -3.96 10.72
CA GLU A 58 -2.21 -4.21 12.02
C GLU A 58 -3.67 -4.66 11.90
N HIS A 59 -4.39 -4.23 10.84
CA HIS A 59 -5.80 -4.55 10.63
C HIS A 59 -6.02 -5.89 9.89
N VAL A 60 -5.18 -6.18 8.90
CA VAL A 60 -5.25 -7.39 8.04
C VAL A 60 -4.56 -8.57 8.70
N GLU A 61 -3.44 -8.34 9.39
CA GLU A 61 -2.63 -9.38 9.99
C GLU A 61 -2.32 -9.06 11.45
N GLY A 62 -2.88 -9.82 12.37
CA GLY A 62 -2.32 -9.97 13.71
C GLY A 62 -0.94 -10.65 13.73
N VAL A 63 -0.10 -10.50 12.69
CA VAL A 63 1.17 -11.20 12.52
C VAL A 63 2.28 -10.24 12.08
N LYS A 64 3.39 -10.39 12.79
CA LYS A 64 4.52 -9.46 12.91
C LYS A 64 5.30 -9.30 11.60
N PRO A 65 5.83 -8.10 11.31
CA PRO A 65 6.79 -7.91 10.24
C PRO A 65 8.05 -8.72 10.53
N LYS A 66 8.41 -9.65 9.64
CA LYS A 66 9.68 -10.37 9.71
C LYS A 66 10.77 -9.43 9.17
N ALA A 67 11.60 -8.96 10.09
CA ALA A 67 12.82 -8.19 9.85
C ALA A 67 13.84 -8.96 9.01
#